data_AF-A0A2V2CCP9-F1
#
_entry.id   AF-A0A2V2CCP9-F1
#
_cell.length_a   1.000
_cell.length_b   1.000
_cell.length_c   1.000
_cell.angle_alpha   90.00
_cell.angle_beta   90.00
_cell.angle_gamma   90.00
#
_symmetry.space_group_name_H-M   'P 1'
#
loop_
_entity.id
_entity.type
_entity.pdbx_description
1 polymer ?
#
loop_
_entity_poly.entity_id
_entity_poly.type
_entity_poly.pdbx_seq_one_letter_code
_entity_poly.pdbx_strand_id
1 'polypeptide(L)'
;MLIKIVQNGIESDWFQLTKKAHRELIKKKPEAAIVHIEDVYPESPDTGRVIRLDFRLFTVLTREFKLEDLKQEKRDERHVEKLRLEARPANAPELASKTLDEQYISEEQTERLSAAVAQAKLTPTQRRRFLLLESGLTIHDIAKAENCGYNAALDSIQWAKKKLKNF
;
A
#
# COMPACT_ATOMS: atom_id res chain seq x y z
N MET A 1 -1.74 28.53 4.11
CA MET A 1 -1.76 29.65 3.15
C MET A 1 -2.69 30.75 3.64
N LEU A 2 -2.14 31.93 3.92
CA LEU A 2 -2.87 33.15 4.27
C LEU A 2 -3.10 33.97 3.00
N ILE A 3 -4.31 34.51 2.85
CA ILE A 3 -4.67 35.29 1.68
C ILE A 3 -5.47 36.54 2.06
N LYS A 4 -5.45 37.52 1.17
CA LYS A 4 -6.26 38.73 1.24
C LYS A 4 -6.80 39.02 -0.16
N ILE A 5 -8.03 39.49 -0.28
CA ILE A 5 -8.68 39.72 -1.57
C ILE A 5 -8.81 41.21 -1.84
N VAL A 6 -8.75 41.59 -3.12
CA VAL A 6 -8.99 42.94 -3.60
C VAL A 6 -10.24 42.93 -4.45
N GLN A 7 -11.23 43.74 -4.08
CA GLN A 7 -12.48 43.88 -4.81
C GLN A 7 -12.89 45.35 -4.84
N ASN A 8 -13.11 45.90 -6.04
CA ASN A 8 -13.45 47.31 -6.26
C ASN A 8 -12.44 48.28 -5.62
N GLY A 9 -11.15 47.92 -5.65
CA GLY A 9 -10.08 48.72 -5.01
C GLY A 9 -10.02 48.65 -3.48
N ILE A 10 -10.91 47.90 -2.82
CA ILE A 10 -10.89 47.68 -1.37
C ILE A 10 -10.22 46.35 -1.08
N GLU A 11 -9.22 46.36 -0.20
CA GLU A 11 -8.55 45.15 0.24
C GLU A 11 -9.19 44.61 1.53
N SER A 12 -9.38 43.29 1.64
CA SER A 12 -9.93 42.65 2.84
C SER A 12 -8.91 42.54 3.98
N ASP A 13 -9.28 41.94 5.11
CA ASP A 13 -8.28 41.47 6.07
C ASP A 13 -7.60 40.17 5.59
N TRP A 14 -6.48 39.82 6.23
CA TRP A 14 -5.83 38.53 6.03
C TRP A 14 -6.67 37.40 6.65
N PHE A 15 -6.89 36.34 5.88
CA PHE A 15 -7.58 35.16 6.38
C PHE A 15 -6.97 33.88 5.82
N GLN A 16 -7.13 32.78 6.56
CA GLN A 16 -6.62 31.48 6.14
C GLN A 16 -7.51 30.91 5.02
N LEU A 17 -6.90 30.46 3.93
CA LEU A 17 -7.66 29.89 2.83
C LEU A 17 -8.22 28.51 3.20
N THR A 18 -9.51 28.46 3.54
CA THR A 18 -10.25 27.20 3.75
C THR A 18 -11.03 26.77 2.49
N LYS A 19 -11.47 25.50 2.44
CA LYS A 19 -12.32 25.00 1.34
C LYS A 19 -13.63 25.80 1.21
N LYS A 20 -14.22 26.21 2.33
CA LYS A 20 -15.45 27.03 2.37
C LYS A 20 -15.19 28.43 1.81
N ALA A 21 -14.14 29.10 2.30
CA ALA A 21 -13.73 30.42 1.83
C ALA A 21 -13.44 30.40 0.32
N HIS A 22 -12.72 29.40 -0.19
CA HIS A 22 -12.45 29.27 -1.63
C HIS A 22 -13.72 29.17 -2.49
N ARG A 23 -14.76 28.44 -2.03
CA ARG A 23 -16.04 28.33 -2.74
C ARG A 23 -16.79 29.66 -2.77
N GLU A 24 -16.71 30.44 -1.69
CA GLU A 24 -17.29 31.79 -1.62
C GLU A 24 -16.56 32.76 -2.55
N LEU A 25 -15.23 32.66 -2.63
CA LEU A 25 -14.42 33.46 -3.56
C LEU A 25 -14.73 33.15 -5.03
N ILE A 26 -14.94 31.89 -5.40
CA ILE A 26 -15.36 31.51 -6.77
C ILE A 26 -16.68 32.18 -7.16
N LYS A 27 -17.61 32.34 -6.20
CA LYS A 27 -18.90 33.01 -6.42
C LYS A 27 -18.74 34.53 -6.54
N LYS A 28 -17.93 35.14 -5.67
CA LYS A 28 -17.70 36.60 -5.65
C LYS A 28 -16.84 37.10 -6.81
N LYS A 29 -15.92 36.27 -7.33
CA LYS A 29 -14.94 36.61 -8.38
C LYS A 29 -14.26 37.98 -8.13
N PRO A 30 -13.48 38.14 -7.06
CA PRO A 30 -12.70 39.36 -6.82
C PRO A 30 -11.70 39.60 -7.96
N GLU A 31 -11.18 40.83 -8.06
CA GLU A 31 -10.25 41.20 -9.14
C GLU A 31 -8.85 40.58 -8.94
N ALA A 32 -8.37 40.56 -7.70
CA ALA A 32 -7.07 40.01 -7.38
C ALA A 32 -7.07 39.34 -5.99
N ALA A 33 -6.15 38.39 -5.81
CA ALA A 33 -5.86 37.77 -4.54
C ALA A 33 -4.37 37.96 -4.22
N ILE A 34 -4.09 38.49 -3.03
CA ILE A 34 -2.75 38.58 -2.46
C ILE A 34 -2.54 37.33 -1.62
N VAL A 35 -1.49 36.58 -1.94
CA VAL A 35 -1.17 35.31 -1.29
C VAL A 35 0.13 35.47 -0.52
N HIS A 36 0.10 35.09 0.75
CA HIS A 36 1.29 34.93 1.56
C HIS A 36 1.70 33.46 1.56
N ILE A 37 2.88 33.19 1.00
CA ILE A 37 3.50 31.86 1.01
C ILE A 37 4.54 31.88 2.14
N GLU A 38 4.21 31.20 3.24
CA GLU A 38 5.15 30.93 4.32
C GLU A 38 6.18 29.92 3.80
N ASP A 39 7.45 30.26 3.94
CA ASP A 39 8.54 29.36 3.59
C ASP A 39 8.66 28.28 4.67
N VAL A 40 8.95 27.05 4.26
CA VAL A 40 8.97 25.88 5.16
C VAL A 40 10.16 25.93 6.14
N TYR A 41 11.11 26.85 5.90
CA TYR A 41 12.34 27.01 6.70
C TYR A 41 12.30 28.31 7.54
N PRO A 42 12.26 28.20 8.87
CA PRO A 42 12.18 29.35 9.78
C PRO A 42 13.43 30.25 9.80
N GLU A 43 14.55 29.78 9.23
CA GLU A 43 15.86 30.47 9.22
C GLU A 43 16.16 31.20 7.89
N SER A 44 15.22 31.21 6.93
CA SER A 44 15.40 31.94 5.67
C SER A 44 15.21 33.45 5.92
N PRO A 45 16.15 34.33 5.49
CA PRO A 45 16.01 35.78 5.65
C PRO A 45 14.85 36.38 4.85
N ASP A 46 14.26 35.62 3.91
CA ASP A 46 13.03 35.98 3.21
C ASP A 46 11.83 35.56 4.07
N THR A 47 11.39 36.43 4.98
CA THR A 47 10.17 36.25 5.79
C THR A 47 8.92 36.24 4.89
N GLY A 48 8.64 35.10 4.25
CA GLY A 48 7.46 34.87 3.41
C GLY A 48 7.38 35.76 2.16
N ARG A 49 7.08 35.15 1.01
CA ARG A 49 6.86 35.94 -0.22
C ARG A 49 5.39 36.30 -0.34
N VAL A 50 5.11 37.61 -0.40
CA VAL A 50 3.79 38.15 -0.72
C VAL A 50 3.68 38.31 -2.23
N ILE A 51 2.76 37.59 -2.86
CA ILE A 51 2.55 37.65 -4.31
C ILE A 51 1.13 38.12 -4.59
N ARG A 52 0.99 39.16 -5.40
CA ARG A 52 -0.30 39.59 -5.94
C ARG A 52 -0.60 38.80 -7.22
N LEU A 53 -1.69 38.06 -7.21
CA LEU A 53 -2.14 37.24 -8.34
C LEU A 53 -3.49 37.74 -8.84
N ASP A 54 -3.67 37.73 -10.16
CA ASP A 54 -5.00 37.81 -10.76
C ASP A 54 -5.84 36.62 -10.25
N PHE A 55 -7.13 36.84 -10.01
CA PHE A 55 -8.03 35.80 -9.52
C PHE A 55 -8.06 34.55 -10.41
N ARG A 56 -7.88 34.71 -11.73
CA ARG A 56 -7.75 33.57 -12.66
C ARG A 56 -6.57 32.67 -12.30
N LEU A 57 -5.40 33.26 -12.11
CA LEU A 57 -4.17 32.57 -11.71
C LEU A 57 -4.28 31.98 -10.29
N PHE A 58 -4.89 32.74 -9.38
CA PHE A 58 -5.17 32.28 -8.02
C PHE A 58 -5.99 30.98 -8.00
N THR A 59 -7.06 30.87 -8.79
CA THR A 59 -7.89 29.65 -8.81
C THR A 59 -7.18 28.40 -9.34
N VAL A 60 -6.20 28.58 -10.23
CA VAL A 60 -5.35 27.47 -10.71
C VAL A 60 -4.37 27.08 -9.60
N LEU A 61 -3.71 28.06 -8.98
CA LEU A 61 -2.74 27.82 -7.92
C LEU A 61 -3.38 27.11 -6.71
N THR A 62 -4.57 27.51 -6.29
CA THR A 62 -5.30 26.85 -5.19
C THR A 62 -5.77 25.44 -5.53
N ARG A 63 -5.98 25.12 -6.81
CA ARG A 63 -6.29 23.76 -7.25
C ARG A 63 -5.06 22.88 -7.16
N GLU A 64 -3.93 23.35 -7.67
CA GLU A 64 -2.64 22.62 -7.61
C GLU A 64 -2.19 22.40 -6.16
N PHE A 65 -2.27 23.42 -5.32
CA PHE A 65 -1.91 23.32 -3.90
C PHE A 65 -2.73 22.23 -3.18
N LYS A 66 -4.05 22.16 -3.43
CA LYS A 66 -4.91 21.12 -2.85
C LYS A 66 -4.59 19.71 -3.34
N LEU A 67 -4.17 19.58 -4.60
CA LEU A 67 -3.78 18.28 -5.15
C LEU A 67 -2.46 17.83 -4.53
N GLU A 68 -1.53 18.75 -4.32
CA GLU A 68 -0.25 18.43 -3.69
C GLU A 68 -0.40 18.07 -2.21
N ASP A 69 -1.21 18.82 -1.45
CA ASP A 69 -1.58 18.47 -0.06
C ASP A 69 -2.17 17.05 0.02
N LEU A 70 -3.07 16.70 -0.90
CA LEU A 70 -3.73 15.39 -0.92
C LEU A 70 -2.77 14.26 -1.32
N LYS A 71 -1.82 14.53 -2.22
CA LYS A 71 -0.75 13.56 -2.54
C LYS A 71 0.15 13.34 -1.32
N GLN A 72 0.45 14.41 -0.58
CA GLN A 72 1.29 14.35 0.62
C GLN A 72 0.59 13.56 1.72
N GLU A 73 -0.68 13.86 2.01
CA GLU A 73 -1.51 13.09 2.96
C GLU A 73 -1.56 11.61 2.58
N LYS A 74 -1.77 11.29 1.30
CA LYS A 74 -1.74 9.91 0.80
C LYS A 74 -0.36 9.24 0.87
N ARG A 75 0.73 10.00 0.87
CA ARG A 75 2.09 9.45 1.09
C ARG A 75 2.29 9.18 2.57
N ASP A 76 1.91 10.09 3.44
CA ASP A 76 2.03 9.96 4.89
C ASP A 76 1.17 8.81 5.41
N GLU A 77 -0.07 8.66 4.93
CA GLU A 77 -0.92 7.49 5.22
C GLU A 77 -0.23 6.18 4.88
N ARG A 78 0.40 6.08 3.68
CA ARG A 78 1.15 4.89 3.26
C ARG A 78 2.37 4.63 4.14
N HIS A 79 3.07 5.67 4.59
CA HIS A 79 4.19 5.53 5.51
C HIS A 79 3.75 5.06 6.90
N VAL A 80 2.66 5.61 7.43
CA VAL A 80 2.09 5.19 8.73
C VAL A 80 1.53 3.78 8.66
N GLU A 81 0.84 3.40 7.59
CA GLU A 81 0.34 2.05 7.38
C GLU A 81 1.47 1.03 7.29
N LYS A 82 2.55 1.37 6.57
CA LYS A 82 3.76 0.54 6.51
C LYS A 82 4.40 0.36 7.89
N LEU A 83 4.51 1.43 8.67
CA LEU A 83 4.97 1.36 10.06
C LEU A 83 4.03 0.52 10.95
N ARG A 84 2.71 0.56 10.76
CA ARG A 84 1.76 -0.29 11.51
C ARG A 84 1.86 -1.77 11.14
N LEU A 85 2.07 -2.07 9.87
CA LEU A 85 2.29 -3.45 9.38
C LEU A 85 3.64 -4.01 9.86
N GLU A 86 4.69 -3.17 9.89
CA GLU A 86 6.03 -3.55 10.33
C GLU A 86 6.20 -3.52 11.86
N ALA A 87 5.38 -2.75 12.59
CA ALA A 87 5.38 -2.69 14.05
C ALA A 87 4.59 -3.82 14.73
N ARG A 88 3.90 -4.67 13.96
CA ARG A 88 3.40 -5.93 14.51
C ARG A 88 4.60 -6.84 14.72
N PRO A 89 5.00 -7.17 15.96
CA PRO A 89 6.14 -8.04 16.17
C PRO A 89 5.83 -9.39 15.51
N ALA A 90 6.67 -9.81 14.57
CA ALA A 90 6.58 -11.13 13.91
C ALA A 90 6.57 -12.29 14.92
N ASN A 91 6.95 -12.01 16.17
CA ASN A 91 7.08 -12.95 17.28
C ASN A 91 6.09 -12.67 18.42
N ALA A 92 4.90 -12.11 18.15
CA ALA A 92 3.87 -12.05 19.20
C ALA A 92 3.53 -13.49 19.63
N PRO A 93 3.70 -13.86 20.90
CA PRO A 93 3.46 -15.24 21.36
C PRO A 93 2.00 -15.68 21.13
N GLU A 94 1.07 -14.75 21.12
CA GLU A 94 -0.36 -14.98 20.79
C GLU A 94 -0.59 -15.48 19.35
N LEU A 95 0.35 -15.23 18.42
CA LEU A 95 0.33 -15.77 17.05
C LEU A 95 1.12 -17.08 16.91
N ALA A 96 1.98 -17.40 17.88
CA ALA A 96 2.86 -18.57 17.84
C ALA A 96 2.24 -19.80 18.53
N SER A 97 1.41 -19.58 19.56
CA SER A 97 0.62 -20.66 20.17
C SER A 97 -0.62 -20.93 19.32
N LYS A 98 -0.50 -21.84 18.35
CA LYS A 98 -1.66 -22.46 17.70
C LYS A 98 -2.61 -22.93 18.79
N THR A 99 -3.89 -22.55 18.71
CA THR A 99 -4.90 -23.07 19.63
C THR A 99 -4.97 -24.60 19.53
N LEU A 100 -5.46 -25.30 20.56
CA LEU A 100 -5.62 -26.77 20.52
C LEU A 100 -6.40 -27.21 19.28
N ASP A 101 -7.42 -26.44 18.89
CA ASP A 101 -8.23 -26.69 17.69
C ASP A 101 -7.41 -26.53 16.40
N GLU A 102 -6.57 -25.50 16.28
CA GLU A 102 -5.71 -25.31 15.10
C GLU A 102 -4.64 -26.40 14.96
N GLN A 103 -4.12 -26.90 16.09
CA GLN A 103 -3.20 -28.03 16.08
C GLN A 103 -3.92 -29.28 15.58
N TYR A 104 -5.10 -29.58 16.13
CA TYR A 104 -5.93 -30.72 15.72
C TYR A 104 -6.35 -30.65 14.24
N ILE A 105 -6.76 -29.48 13.75
CA ILE A 105 -7.08 -29.25 12.33
C ILE A 105 -5.85 -29.51 11.46
N SER A 106 -4.66 -29.05 11.88
CA SER A 106 -3.44 -29.26 11.12
C SER A 106 -3.03 -30.74 11.09
N GLU A 107 -3.17 -31.46 12.20
CA GLU A 107 -2.92 -32.90 12.27
C GLU A 107 -3.88 -33.67 11.36
N GLU A 108 -5.19 -33.40 11.44
CA GLU A 108 -6.18 -34.03 10.58
C GLU A 108 -5.91 -33.76 9.08
N GLN A 109 -5.53 -32.52 8.74
CA GLN A 109 -5.15 -32.19 7.36
C GLN A 109 -3.90 -32.94 6.90
N THR A 110 -2.89 -33.09 7.76
CA THR A 110 -1.68 -33.86 7.43
C THR A 110 -1.97 -35.34 7.27
N GLU A 111 -2.84 -35.91 8.10
CA GLU A 111 -3.26 -37.31 7.99
C GLU A 111 -4.03 -37.56 6.69
N ARG A 112 -5.02 -36.71 6.38
CA ARG A 112 -5.79 -36.77 5.12
C ARG A 112 -4.87 -36.63 3.91
N LEU A 113 -3.93 -35.70 3.93
CA LEU A 113 -2.95 -35.52 2.87
C LEU A 113 -2.06 -36.76 2.72
N SER A 114 -1.59 -37.33 3.83
CA SER A 114 -0.76 -38.54 3.82
C SER A 114 -1.51 -39.75 3.25
N ALA A 115 -2.79 -39.91 3.59
CA ALA A 115 -3.65 -40.95 3.08
C ALA A 115 -3.93 -40.76 1.58
N ALA A 116 -4.24 -39.54 1.15
CA ALA A 116 -4.43 -39.21 -0.26
C ALA A 116 -3.16 -39.48 -1.08
N VAL A 117 -1.98 -39.13 -0.57
CA VAL A 117 -0.69 -39.42 -1.23
C VAL A 117 -0.39 -40.91 -1.27
N ALA A 118 -0.78 -41.69 -0.24
CA ALA A 118 -0.61 -43.14 -0.23
C ALA A 118 -1.56 -43.85 -1.21
N GLN A 119 -2.78 -43.35 -1.37
CA GLN A 119 -3.78 -43.92 -2.27
C GLN A 119 -3.62 -43.45 -3.72
N ALA A 120 -3.18 -42.21 -3.93
CA ALA A 120 -2.85 -41.71 -5.25
C ALA A 120 -1.62 -42.49 -5.77
N LYS A 121 -1.81 -43.24 -6.87
CA LYS A 121 -0.74 -43.95 -7.62
C LYS A 121 0.26 -42.96 -8.24
N LEU A 122 0.99 -42.26 -7.39
CA LEU A 122 2.05 -41.28 -7.70
C LEU A 122 3.35 -42.03 -7.96
N THR A 123 4.13 -41.58 -8.94
CA THR A 123 5.49 -42.08 -9.07
C THR A 123 6.35 -41.55 -7.91
N PRO A 124 7.46 -42.23 -7.54
CA PRO A 124 8.34 -41.77 -6.45
C PRO A 124 8.81 -40.31 -6.63
N THR A 125 9.10 -39.90 -7.88
CA THR A 125 9.49 -38.53 -8.24
C THR A 125 8.35 -37.53 -8.06
N GLN A 126 7.13 -37.89 -8.49
CA GLN A 126 5.93 -37.05 -8.31
C GLN A 126 5.64 -36.83 -6.82
N ARG A 127 5.69 -37.90 -6.02
CA ARG A 127 5.47 -37.86 -4.57
C ARG A 127 6.53 -36.99 -3.88
N ARG A 128 7.82 -37.21 -4.20
CA ARG A 128 8.92 -36.46 -3.60
C ARG A 128 8.81 -34.95 -3.88
N ARG A 129 8.65 -34.57 -5.15
CA ARG A 129 8.53 -33.15 -5.54
C ARG A 129 7.30 -32.47 -4.95
N PHE A 130 6.18 -33.19 -4.86
CA PHE A 130 4.97 -32.67 -4.23
C PHE A 130 5.18 -32.41 -2.74
N LEU A 131 5.77 -33.35 -1.99
CA LEU A 131 6.07 -33.16 -0.56
C LEU A 131 7.05 -32.00 -0.31
N LEU A 132 8.05 -31.83 -1.17
CA LEU A 132 8.98 -30.69 -1.08
C LEU A 132 8.24 -29.36 -1.29
N LEU A 133 7.30 -29.29 -2.23
CA LEU A 133 6.47 -28.10 -2.43
C LEU A 133 5.60 -27.80 -1.21
N GLU A 134 4.95 -28.80 -0.63
CA GLU A 134 4.12 -28.64 0.58
C GLU A 134 4.95 -28.23 1.81
N SER A 135 6.24 -28.61 1.85
CA SER A 135 7.17 -28.12 2.88
C SER A 135 7.64 -26.67 2.69
N GLY A 136 7.22 -26.01 1.60
CA GLY A 136 7.47 -24.60 1.33
C GLY A 136 8.61 -24.30 0.35
N LEU A 137 9.23 -25.30 -0.28
CA LEU A 137 10.25 -25.07 -1.31
C LEU A 137 9.64 -24.58 -2.62
N THR A 138 10.33 -23.67 -3.31
CA THR A 138 9.89 -23.24 -4.64
C THR A 138 10.20 -24.30 -5.70
N ILE A 139 9.49 -24.26 -6.82
CA ILE A 139 9.74 -25.16 -7.96
C ILE A 139 11.19 -25.00 -8.47
N HIS A 140 11.74 -23.79 -8.39
CA HIS A 140 13.13 -23.52 -8.76
C HIS A 140 14.11 -24.21 -7.81
N ASP A 141 13.86 -24.14 -6.49
CA ASP A 141 14.71 -24.81 -5.48
C ASP A 141 14.66 -26.33 -5.62
N ILE A 142 13.48 -26.89 -5.90
CA ILE A 142 13.30 -28.32 -6.16
C ILE A 142 14.07 -28.73 -7.43
N ALA A 143 13.97 -27.95 -8.50
CA ALA A 143 14.67 -28.21 -9.75
C ALA A 143 16.19 -28.19 -9.56
N LYS A 144 16.70 -27.23 -8.79
CA LYS A 144 18.11 -27.10 -8.43
C LYS A 144 18.58 -28.25 -7.53
N ALA A 145 17.79 -28.63 -6.53
CA ALA A 145 18.12 -29.71 -5.61
C ALA A 145 18.16 -31.09 -6.29
N GLU A 146 17.32 -31.32 -7.30
CA GLU A 146 17.27 -32.57 -8.06
C GLU A 146 18.06 -32.54 -9.38
N ASN A 147 18.78 -31.45 -9.65
CA ASN A 147 19.53 -31.21 -10.88
C ASN A 147 18.71 -31.51 -12.15
N CYS A 148 17.48 -30.99 -12.19
CA CYS A 148 16.56 -31.18 -13.31
C CYS A 148 16.07 -29.84 -13.87
N GLY A 149 15.55 -29.85 -15.11
CA GLY A 149 14.98 -28.65 -15.72
C GLY A 149 13.72 -28.18 -14.99
N TYR A 150 13.51 -26.86 -14.93
CA TYR A 150 12.35 -26.24 -14.27
C TYR A 150 11.01 -26.83 -14.73
N ASN A 151 10.83 -26.97 -16.05
CA ASN A 151 9.59 -27.53 -16.62
C ASN A 151 9.36 -28.99 -16.20
N ALA A 152 10.42 -29.80 -16.08
CA ALA A 152 10.29 -31.17 -15.62
C ALA A 152 9.82 -31.24 -14.15
N ALA A 153 10.29 -30.32 -13.30
CA ALA A 153 9.81 -30.20 -11.92
C ALA A 153 8.34 -29.74 -11.88
N LEU A 154 8.01 -28.71 -12.66
CA LEU A 154 6.66 -28.17 -12.78
C LEU A 154 5.65 -29.23 -13.25
N ASP A 155 5.93 -29.92 -14.35
CA ASP A 155 5.03 -30.92 -14.93
C ASP A 155 4.78 -32.08 -13.96
N SER A 156 5.84 -32.56 -13.29
CA SER A 156 5.73 -33.62 -12.30
C SER A 156 4.82 -33.22 -11.12
N ILE A 157 4.93 -31.98 -10.65
CA ILE A 157 4.10 -31.44 -9.57
C ILE A 157 2.65 -31.27 -10.04
N GLN A 158 2.42 -30.75 -11.23
CA GLN A 158 1.08 -30.58 -11.79
C GLN A 158 0.37 -31.92 -11.99
N TRP A 159 1.08 -32.94 -12.48
CA TRP A 159 0.55 -34.30 -12.57
C TRP A 159 0.22 -34.89 -11.20
N ALA A 160 1.03 -34.61 -10.18
CA ALA A 160 0.74 -35.02 -8.81
C ALA A 160 -0.56 -34.38 -8.29
N LYS A 161 -0.69 -33.05 -8.43
CA LYS A 161 -1.91 -32.31 -8.06
C LYS A 161 -3.15 -32.82 -8.80
N LYS A 162 -3.03 -33.11 -10.09
CA LYS A 162 -4.14 -33.65 -10.91
C LYS A 162 -4.62 -35.01 -10.39
N LYS A 163 -3.71 -35.89 -9.95
CA LYS A 163 -4.06 -37.20 -9.38
C LYS A 163 -4.68 -37.07 -7.99
N LEU A 164 -4.22 -36.11 -7.20
CA LEU A 164 -4.72 -35.87 -5.85
C LEU A 164 -6.07 -35.14 -5.82
N LYS A 165 -6.47 -34.44 -6.89
CA LYS A 165 -7.76 -33.75 -7.00
C LYS A 165 -8.99 -34.64 -6.79
N ASN A 166 -8.85 -35.95 -7.00
CA ASN A 166 -9.95 -36.92 -6.90
C ASN A 166 -10.08 -37.57 -5.51
N PHE A 167 -9.27 -37.14 -4.55
CA PHE A 167 -9.28 -37.58 -3.15
C PHE A 167 -9.66 -36.38 -2.27
#